data_AF-A0A1E5PHP8-F1
#
_entry.id   AF-A0A1E5PHP8-F1
#
_cell.length_a   1.000
_cell.length_b   1.000
_cell.length_c   1.000
_cell.angle_alpha   90.00
_cell.angle_beta   90.00
_cell.angle_gamma   90.00
#
_symmetry.space_group_name_H-M   'P 1'
#
loop_
_entity.id
_entity.type
_entity.pdbx_description
1 polymer ?
#
loop_
_entity_poly.entity_id
_entity_poly.type
_entity_poly.pdbx_seq_one_letter_code
_entity_poly.pdbx_strand_id
1 'polypeptide(L)'
;MDKPLSERKAARFTAALNSGVNMTPIRECTLADRAAWANAALKAYNRQAPKALLPVPELAERVRLGVLAAEAMAQIAFNIPGDRVVDDQERADRVIGDLVAQVFCLTDGRVTAHELHQAAERLRSDAYPVRLDVLCAVVAAGAEREAAMLAALLDAAQSFGCDVPGMVDSARAYFEELKAEDEEADAARA
;
A
#
# COMPACT_ATOMS: atom_id res chain seq x y z
N MET A 1 -18.81 21.68 -13.19
CA MET A 1 -17.58 22.34 -13.70
C MET A 1 -16.43 21.71 -12.98
N ASP A 2 -15.56 21.03 -13.72
CA ASP A 2 -14.35 20.47 -13.16
C ASP A 2 -13.37 21.60 -12.80
N LYS A 3 -12.90 21.60 -11.55
CA LYS A 3 -11.91 22.59 -11.09
C LYS A 3 -10.63 22.49 -11.92
N PRO A 4 -9.97 23.61 -12.25
CA PRO A 4 -8.66 23.61 -12.88
C PRO A 4 -7.67 22.72 -12.14
N LEU A 5 -6.76 22.06 -12.87
CA LEU A 5 -5.74 21.17 -12.30
C LEU A 5 -4.98 21.82 -11.14
N SER A 6 -4.62 23.11 -11.27
CA SER A 6 -3.93 23.88 -10.23
C SER A 6 -4.72 24.04 -8.93
N GLU A 7 -6.05 24.19 -9.00
CA GLU A 7 -6.92 24.28 -7.82
C GLU A 7 -7.10 22.94 -7.13
N ARG A 8 -7.20 21.84 -7.90
CA ARG A 8 -7.24 20.47 -7.35
C ARG A 8 -5.94 20.13 -6.62
N LYS A 9 -4.81 20.52 -7.21
CA LYS A 9 -3.46 20.40 -6.66
C LYS A 9 -3.28 21.13 -5.33
N ALA A 10 -3.65 22.40 -5.27
CA ALA A 10 -3.59 23.20 -4.04
C ALA A 10 -4.48 22.62 -2.91
N ALA A 11 -5.67 22.11 -3.24
CA ALA A 11 -6.56 21.48 -2.27
C ALA A 11 -5.96 20.19 -1.67
N ARG A 12 -5.33 19.35 -2.48
CA ARG A 12 -4.68 18.10 -2.02
C ARG A 12 -3.42 18.39 -1.21
N PHE A 13 -2.62 19.35 -1.63
CA PHE A 13 -1.46 19.80 -0.86
C PHE A 13 -1.87 20.26 0.55
N THR A 14 -2.94 21.04 0.64
CA THR A 14 -3.50 21.51 1.91
C THR A 14 -4.07 20.35 2.73
N ALA A 15 -4.77 19.40 2.11
CA ALA A 15 -5.30 18.21 2.78
C ALA A 15 -4.19 17.31 3.34
N ALA A 16 -3.12 17.08 2.58
CA ALA A 16 -1.95 16.28 2.99
C ALA A 16 -1.19 16.94 4.16
N LEU A 17 -1.06 18.26 4.15
CA LEU A 17 -0.49 18.99 5.28
C LEU A 17 -1.37 18.89 6.54
N ASN A 18 -2.68 19.05 6.39
CA ASN A 18 -3.62 18.95 7.51
C ASN A 18 -3.71 17.53 8.08
N SER A 19 -3.45 16.51 7.27
CA SER A 19 -3.31 15.13 7.73
C SER A 19 -1.90 14.83 8.27
N GLY A 20 -0.96 15.77 8.27
CA GLY A 20 0.36 15.54 8.87
C GLY A 20 1.29 14.66 8.04
N VAL A 21 1.02 14.50 6.74
CA VAL A 21 1.95 13.86 5.79
C VAL A 21 3.26 14.66 5.75
N ASN A 22 4.38 13.95 5.66
CA ASN A 22 5.71 14.52 5.55
C ASN A 22 5.94 15.06 4.14
N MET A 23 5.70 16.37 3.99
CA MET A 23 5.83 17.11 2.73
C MET A 23 7.21 17.77 2.61
N THR A 24 8.29 17.06 2.96
CA THR A 24 9.66 17.58 2.83
C THR A 24 10.36 16.90 1.65
N PRO A 25 10.66 17.60 0.54
CA PRO A 25 10.48 19.05 0.28
C PRO A 25 9.02 19.44 -0.02
N ILE A 26 8.69 20.73 0.15
CA ILE A 26 7.36 21.38 -0.04
C ILE A 26 6.93 21.29 -1.52
N ARG A 27 6.60 20.07 -1.96
CA ARG A 27 6.10 19.75 -3.30
C ARG A 27 5.05 18.66 -3.18
N GLU A 28 4.25 18.50 -4.22
CA GLU A 28 3.30 17.38 -4.30
C GLU A 28 4.05 16.04 -4.23
N CYS A 29 3.50 15.12 -3.44
CA CYS A 29 3.96 13.74 -3.40
C CYS A 29 3.70 13.10 -4.77
N THR A 30 4.74 12.56 -5.40
CA THR A 30 4.69 11.89 -6.71
C THR A 30 4.41 10.39 -6.56
N LEU A 31 4.13 9.69 -7.67
CA LEU A 31 4.07 8.22 -7.67
C LEU A 31 5.40 7.60 -7.19
N ALA A 32 6.53 8.20 -7.58
CA ALA A 32 7.86 7.75 -7.15
C ALA A 32 8.09 7.93 -5.64
N ASP A 33 7.61 9.03 -5.04
CA ASP A 33 7.70 9.24 -3.58
C ASP A 33 6.89 8.18 -2.82
N ARG A 34 5.68 7.88 -3.30
CA ARG A 34 4.80 6.82 -2.75
C ARG A 34 5.43 5.43 -2.88
N ALA A 35 5.99 5.10 -4.05
CA ALA A 35 6.72 3.85 -4.26
C ALA A 35 7.94 3.75 -3.34
N ALA A 36 8.64 4.86 -3.07
CA ALA A 36 9.76 4.88 -2.13
C ALA A 36 9.32 4.58 -0.69
N TRP A 37 8.17 5.08 -0.25
CA TRP A 37 7.59 4.76 1.06
C TRP A 37 7.17 3.29 1.15
N ALA A 38 6.47 2.76 0.14
CA ALA A 38 6.12 1.34 0.07
C ALA A 38 7.37 0.43 0.04
N ASN A 39 8.44 0.85 -0.64
CA ASN A 39 9.71 0.12 -0.64
C ASN A 39 10.36 0.08 0.75
N ALA A 40 10.24 1.15 1.54
CA ALA A 40 10.72 1.16 2.91
C ALA A 40 9.94 0.19 3.81
N ALA A 41 8.61 0.14 3.66
CA ALA A 41 7.76 -0.88 4.29
C ALA A 41 8.17 -2.29 3.87
N LEU A 42 8.37 -2.53 2.57
CA LEU A 42 8.79 -3.82 2.04
C LEU A 42 10.15 -4.26 2.60
N LYS A 43 11.11 -3.34 2.75
CA LYS A 43 12.39 -3.62 3.40
C LYS A 43 12.21 -3.99 4.86
N ALA A 44 11.34 -3.30 5.60
CA ALA A 44 11.07 -3.63 7.00
C ALA A 44 10.42 -5.02 7.13
N TYR A 45 9.40 -5.28 6.30
CA TYR A 45 8.75 -6.59 6.18
C TYR A 45 9.76 -7.70 5.90
N ASN A 46 10.57 -7.57 4.85
CA ASN A 46 11.53 -8.60 4.42
C ASN A 46 12.65 -8.89 5.42
N ARG A 47 12.97 -7.97 6.34
CA ARG A 47 13.94 -8.22 7.41
C ARG A 47 13.43 -9.21 8.45
N GLN A 48 12.10 -9.32 8.60
CA GLN A 48 11.47 -10.14 9.64
C GLN A 48 10.63 -11.28 9.09
N ALA A 49 10.19 -11.18 7.83
CA ALA A 49 9.43 -12.23 7.17
C ALA A 49 10.31 -13.48 6.92
N PRO A 50 9.71 -14.68 6.90
CA PRO A 50 10.43 -15.88 6.52
C PRO A 50 11.05 -15.81 5.11
N LYS A 51 12.17 -16.52 4.93
CA LYS A 51 12.88 -16.59 3.65
C LYS A 51 12.05 -17.29 2.56
N ALA A 52 11.25 -18.28 2.94
CA ALA A 52 10.29 -18.90 2.05
C ALA A 52 8.91 -18.26 2.27
N LEU A 53 8.16 -18.06 1.18
CA LEU A 53 6.77 -17.60 1.26
C LEU A 53 5.79 -18.73 1.60
N LEU A 54 6.22 -19.97 1.40
CA LEU A 54 5.47 -21.18 1.70
C LEU A 54 6.32 -22.11 2.60
N PRO A 55 5.72 -22.71 3.65
CA PRO A 55 4.33 -22.54 4.09
C PRO A 55 4.06 -21.10 4.57
N VAL A 56 2.81 -20.68 4.42
CA VAL A 56 2.38 -19.33 4.86
C VAL A 56 2.53 -19.23 6.38
N PRO A 57 3.04 -18.11 6.93
CA PRO A 57 3.11 -17.89 8.38
C PRO A 57 1.73 -17.95 9.05
N GLU A 58 1.70 -18.22 10.35
CA GLU A 58 0.45 -18.17 11.13
C GLU A 58 -0.17 -16.77 11.11
N LEU A 59 -1.50 -16.69 11.29
CA LEU A 59 -2.24 -15.42 11.24
C LEU A 59 -1.64 -14.35 12.18
N ALA A 60 -1.30 -14.72 13.42
CA ALA A 60 -0.71 -13.78 14.38
C ALA A 60 0.63 -13.21 13.90
N GLU A 61 1.45 -14.02 13.23
CA GLU A 61 2.70 -13.55 12.65
C GLU A 61 2.46 -12.65 11.44
N ARG A 62 1.48 -12.97 10.58
CA ARG A 62 1.11 -12.11 9.44
C ARG A 62 0.59 -10.75 9.90
N VAL A 63 -0.29 -10.72 10.90
CA VAL A 63 -0.78 -9.47 11.51
C VAL A 63 0.39 -8.63 12.02
N ARG A 64 1.31 -9.23 12.78
CA ARG A 64 2.51 -8.56 13.31
C ARG A 64 3.39 -7.99 12.18
N LEU A 65 3.58 -8.75 11.09
CA LEU A 65 4.36 -8.31 9.94
C LEU A 65 3.66 -7.16 9.18
N GLY A 66 2.33 -7.19 9.07
CA GLY A 66 1.54 -6.13 8.46
C GLY A 66 1.63 -4.82 9.23
N VAL A 67 1.46 -4.86 10.55
CA VAL A 67 1.64 -3.69 11.45
C VAL A 67 3.04 -3.12 11.31
N LEU A 68 4.06 -3.98 11.34
CA LEU A 68 5.45 -3.54 11.20
C LEU A 68 5.71 -2.83 9.87
N ALA A 69 5.17 -3.35 8.76
CA ALA A 69 5.30 -2.71 7.46
C ALA A 69 4.60 -1.34 7.44
N ALA A 70 3.38 -1.25 7.98
CA ALA A 70 2.60 -0.03 8.08
C ALA A 70 3.31 1.05 8.90
N GLU A 71 3.78 0.72 10.10
CA GLU A 71 4.50 1.65 10.97
C GLU A 71 5.84 2.09 10.38
N ALA A 72 6.55 1.21 9.66
CA ALA A 72 7.78 1.56 8.98
C ALA A 72 7.56 2.60 7.87
N MET A 73 6.47 2.49 7.11
CA MET A 73 6.06 3.55 6.18
C MET A 73 5.65 4.81 6.94
N ALA A 74 4.86 4.67 8.00
CA ALA A 74 4.32 5.79 8.77
C ALA A 74 5.42 6.68 9.37
N GLN A 75 6.52 6.08 9.83
CA GLN A 75 7.70 6.79 10.32
C GLN A 75 8.34 7.73 9.28
N ILE A 76 8.18 7.43 8.00
CA ILE A 76 8.73 8.22 6.89
C ILE A 76 7.67 9.19 6.36
N ALA A 77 6.44 8.69 6.21
CA ALA A 77 5.34 9.37 5.57
C ALA A 77 4.61 10.38 6.48
N PHE A 78 4.71 10.27 7.81
CA PHE A 78 4.01 11.19 8.73
C PHE A 78 4.96 11.93 9.68
N ASN A 79 4.66 13.20 9.91
CA ASN A 79 5.40 14.07 10.82
C ASN A 79 4.87 14.03 12.25
N ILE A 80 3.59 13.70 12.45
CA ILE A 80 2.95 13.61 13.75
C ILE A 80 3.30 12.27 14.39
N PRO A 81 3.94 12.22 15.57
CA PRO A 81 4.33 10.96 16.19
C PRO A 81 3.17 10.01 16.49
N GLY A 82 2.00 10.55 16.81
CA GLY A 82 0.77 9.75 17.03
C GLY A 82 0.30 9.02 15.77
N ASP A 83 0.59 9.56 14.58
CA ASP A 83 0.18 8.97 13.31
C ASP A 83 1.19 7.90 12.81
N ARG A 84 2.24 7.62 13.59
CA ARG A 84 3.29 6.64 13.25
C ARG A 84 3.06 5.25 13.82
N VAL A 85 2.03 5.09 14.64
CA VAL A 85 1.73 3.86 15.38
C VAL A 85 0.36 3.36 14.96
N VAL A 86 0.21 2.05 14.80
CA VAL A 86 -1.07 1.41 14.47
C VAL A 86 -1.59 0.69 15.72
N ASP A 87 -2.33 1.41 16.54
CA ASP A 87 -2.84 0.95 17.84
C ASP A 87 -4.38 0.99 17.95
N ASP A 88 -5.07 1.59 16.97
CA ASP A 88 -6.52 1.63 16.88
C ASP A 88 -7.01 1.46 15.43
N GLN A 89 -8.33 1.31 15.28
CA GLN A 89 -8.98 1.10 14.00
C GLN A 89 -8.83 2.30 13.05
N GLU A 90 -8.89 3.53 13.55
CA GLU A 90 -8.83 4.74 12.72
C GLU A 90 -7.44 4.90 12.10
N ARG A 91 -6.39 4.70 12.90
CA ARG A 91 -5.01 4.70 12.43
C ARG A 91 -4.70 3.52 11.55
N ALA A 92 -5.25 2.33 11.86
CA ALA A 92 -5.13 1.18 10.98
C ALA A 92 -5.76 1.46 9.61
N ASP A 93 -7.00 1.96 9.58
CA ASP A 93 -7.71 2.28 8.33
C ASP A 93 -6.90 3.25 7.47
N ARG A 94 -6.40 4.31 8.10
CA ARG A 94 -5.63 5.35 7.44
C ARG A 94 -4.25 4.88 6.97
N VAL A 95 -3.42 4.38 7.89
CA VAL A 95 -2.01 4.05 7.62
C VAL A 95 -1.90 2.81 6.74
N ILE A 96 -2.69 1.77 7.01
CA ILE A 96 -2.69 0.55 6.20
C ILE A 96 -3.35 0.83 4.86
N GLY A 97 -4.46 1.58 4.81
CA GLY A 97 -5.12 1.97 3.56
C GLY A 97 -4.18 2.75 2.63
N ASP A 98 -3.45 3.74 3.18
CA ASP A 98 -2.43 4.47 2.44
C ASP A 98 -1.34 3.54 1.90
N LEU A 99 -0.82 2.63 2.74
CA LEU A 99 0.21 1.69 2.31
C LEU A 99 -0.31 0.73 1.22
N VAL A 100 -1.54 0.22 1.33
CA VAL A 100 -2.15 -0.66 0.31
C VAL A 100 -2.15 0.03 -1.07
N ALA A 101 -2.56 1.30 -1.14
CA ALA A 101 -2.50 2.07 -2.38
C ALA A 101 -1.06 2.25 -2.90
N GLN A 102 -0.11 2.51 -1.98
CA GLN A 102 1.30 2.69 -2.33
C GLN A 102 1.97 1.38 -2.80
N VAL A 103 1.51 0.21 -2.34
CA VAL A 103 2.01 -1.09 -2.85
C VAL A 103 1.74 -1.21 -4.35
N PHE A 104 0.60 -0.71 -4.84
CA PHE A 104 0.32 -0.71 -6.29
C PHE A 104 1.28 0.17 -7.09
N CYS A 105 1.80 1.25 -6.47
CA CYS A 105 2.84 2.07 -7.08
C CYS A 105 4.19 1.33 -7.13
N LEU A 106 4.47 0.44 -6.18
CA LEU A 106 5.74 -0.28 -6.05
C LEU A 106 5.96 -1.34 -7.13
N THR A 107 4.88 -1.91 -7.67
CA THR A 107 4.99 -2.92 -8.73
C THR A 107 5.40 -2.32 -10.06
N ASP A 108 5.27 -1.00 -10.23
CA ASP A 108 5.67 -0.26 -11.43
C ASP A 108 5.13 -0.91 -12.72
N GLY A 109 3.86 -1.34 -12.67
CA GLY A 109 3.19 -1.99 -13.80
C GLY A 109 3.63 -3.43 -14.11
N ARG A 110 4.58 -4.02 -13.37
CA ARG A 110 4.98 -5.44 -13.52
C ARG A 110 3.81 -6.40 -13.35
N VAL A 111 2.87 -6.04 -12.48
CA VAL A 111 1.58 -6.71 -12.26
C VAL A 111 0.51 -5.67 -12.01
N THR A 112 -0.72 -5.98 -12.40
CA THR A 112 -1.87 -5.12 -12.12
C THR A 112 -2.22 -5.15 -10.63
N ALA A 113 -2.86 -4.09 -10.13
CA ALA A 113 -3.37 -4.05 -8.76
C ALA A 113 -4.33 -5.23 -8.47
N HIS A 114 -5.09 -5.65 -9.48
CA HIS A 114 -6.00 -6.78 -9.37
C HIS A 114 -5.27 -8.12 -9.21
N GLU A 115 -4.26 -8.40 -10.04
CA GLU A 115 -3.46 -9.63 -9.93
C GLU A 115 -2.73 -9.70 -8.59
N LEU A 116 -2.18 -8.56 -8.14
CA LEU A 116 -1.50 -8.47 -6.85
C LEU A 116 -2.46 -8.74 -5.69
N HIS A 117 -3.65 -8.15 -5.71
CA HIS A 117 -4.68 -8.38 -4.70
C HIS A 117 -5.14 -9.84 -4.70
N GLN A 118 -5.40 -10.45 -5.86
CA GLN A 118 -5.77 -11.86 -5.94
C GLN A 118 -4.67 -12.77 -5.37
N ALA A 119 -3.39 -12.48 -5.65
CA ALA A 119 -2.28 -13.22 -5.07
C ALA A 119 -2.22 -13.09 -3.54
N ALA A 120 -2.46 -11.88 -3.02
CA ALA A 120 -2.54 -11.64 -1.59
C ALA A 120 -3.68 -12.44 -0.93
N GLU A 121 -4.88 -12.45 -1.53
CA GLU A 121 -6.02 -13.26 -1.05
C GLU A 121 -5.69 -14.76 -1.02
N ARG A 122 -4.93 -15.26 -2.00
CA ARG A 122 -4.45 -16.66 -2.00
C ARG A 122 -3.49 -16.97 -0.86
N LEU A 123 -2.65 -16.02 -0.48
CA LEU A 123 -1.74 -16.16 0.67
C LEU A 123 -2.48 -16.08 2.00
N ARG A 124 -3.62 -15.38 2.06
CA ARG A 124 -4.49 -15.30 3.25
C ARG A 124 -5.39 -16.52 3.43
N SER A 125 -5.69 -17.21 2.33
CA SER A 125 -6.63 -18.33 2.31
C SER A 125 -6.14 -19.53 3.13
N ASP A 126 -6.95 -19.93 4.11
CA ASP A 126 -6.76 -21.19 4.84
C ASP A 126 -7.20 -22.42 4.03
N ALA A 127 -7.87 -22.23 2.88
CA ALA A 127 -8.28 -23.31 2.01
C ALA A 127 -7.07 -23.94 1.30
N TYR A 128 -6.74 -25.17 1.71
CA TYR A 128 -5.72 -26.00 1.06
C TYR A 128 -6.34 -26.93 -0.01
N PRO A 129 -5.70 -27.11 -1.19
CA PRO A 129 -4.44 -26.52 -1.61
C PRO A 129 -4.57 -25.06 -2.05
N VAL A 130 -3.55 -24.26 -1.74
CA VAL A 130 -3.41 -22.90 -2.28
C VAL A 130 -3.34 -23.02 -3.80
N ARG A 131 -4.26 -22.35 -4.51
CA ARG A 131 -4.20 -22.29 -5.97
C ARG A 131 -2.97 -21.45 -6.37
N LEU A 132 -1.93 -22.15 -6.82
CA LEU A 132 -0.63 -21.56 -7.17
C LEU A 132 -0.64 -20.80 -8.50
N ASP A 133 -1.68 -20.93 -9.31
CA ASP A 133 -1.79 -20.28 -10.63
C ASP A 133 -1.61 -18.76 -10.57
N VAL A 134 -2.33 -18.09 -9.66
CA VAL A 134 -2.22 -16.65 -9.45
C VAL A 134 -0.88 -16.25 -8.82
N LEU A 135 -0.37 -17.09 -7.91
CA LEU A 135 0.96 -16.87 -7.30
C LEU A 135 2.09 -16.99 -8.33
N CYS A 136 1.99 -17.92 -9.28
CA CYS A 136 2.98 -18.09 -10.33
C CYS A 136 3.11 -16.83 -11.21
N ALA A 137 2.01 -16.14 -11.50
CA ALA A 137 2.05 -14.91 -12.29
C ALA A 137 2.83 -13.79 -11.58
N VAL A 138 2.54 -13.55 -10.30
CA VAL A 138 3.27 -12.53 -9.53
C VAL A 138 4.72 -12.92 -9.26
N VAL A 139 5.01 -14.21 -9.06
CA VAL A 139 6.40 -14.73 -8.93
C VAL A 139 7.17 -14.54 -10.23
N ALA A 140 6.58 -14.82 -11.38
CA ALA A 140 7.23 -14.61 -12.68
C ALA A 140 7.56 -13.13 -12.93
N ALA A 141 6.77 -12.23 -12.37
CA ALA A 141 6.99 -10.78 -12.39
C ALA A 141 7.89 -10.26 -11.26
N GLY A 142 8.38 -11.14 -10.37
CA GLY A 142 9.20 -10.78 -9.20
C GLY A 142 8.46 -9.91 -8.17
N ALA A 143 7.13 -10.04 -8.08
CA ALA A 143 6.24 -9.26 -7.22
C ALA A 143 5.68 -10.07 -6.04
N GLU A 144 6.25 -11.24 -5.75
CA GLU A 144 5.73 -12.16 -4.74
C GLU A 144 5.88 -11.63 -3.31
N ARG A 145 6.88 -10.78 -3.06
CA ARG A 145 7.09 -10.17 -1.73
C ARG A 145 6.12 -9.03 -1.47
N GLU A 146 5.77 -8.29 -2.52
CA GLU A 146 4.73 -7.28 -2.52
C GLU A 146 3.37 -7.91 -2.26
N ALA A 147 3.06 -9.05 -2.90
CA ALA A 147 1.84 -9.80 -2.65
C ALA A 147 1.77 -10.34 -1.20
N ALA A 148 2.89 -10.84 -0.67
CA ALA A 148 2.96 -11.35 0.70
C ALA A 148 2.85 -10.25 1.76
N MET A 149 3.44 -9.08 1.50
CA MET A 149 3.26 -7.90 2.35
C MET A 149 1.81 -7.41 2.28
N LEU A 150 1.20 -7.35 1.09
CA LEU A 150 -0.20 -7.00 0.93
C LEU A 150 -1.10 -7.96 1.72
N ALA A 151 -0.88 -9.27 1.65
CA ALA A 151 -1.62 -10.24 2.45
C ALA A 151 -1.54 -9.96 3.96
N ALA A 152 -0.33 -9.67 4.46
CA ALA A 152 -0.10 -9.31 5.85
C ALA A 152 -0.79 -8.01 6.27
N LEU A 153 -0.82 -7.00 5.39
CA LEU A 153 -1.52 -5.73 5.61
C LEU A 153 -3.04 -5.94 5.73
N LEU A 154 -3.63 -6.75 4.85
CA LEU A 154 -5.07 -7.02 4.88
C LEU A 154 -5.47 -7.81 6.14
N ASP A 155 -4.64 -8.76 6.58
CA ASP A 155 -4.86 -9.47 7.84
C ASP A 155 -4.71 -8.54 9.05
N ALA A 156 -3.75 -7.62 9.03
CA ALA A 156 -3.60 -6.60 10.07
C ALA A 156 -4.84 -5.69 10.12
N ALA A 157 -5.26 -5.12 8.99
CA ALA A 157 -6.46 -4.29 8.91
C ALA A 157 -7.71 -5.03 9.41
N GLN A 158 -7.88 -6.31 9.02
CA GLN A 158 -8.97 -7.15 9.52
C GLN A 158 -8.93 -7.32 11.05
N SER A 159 -7.74 -7.49 11.62
CA SER A 159 -7.53 -7.63 13.07
C SER A 159 -7.89 -6.36 13.86
N PHE A 160 -7.80 -5.18 13.25
CA PHE A 160 -8.24 -3.91 13.84
C PHE A 160 -9.71 -3.59 13.57
N GLY A 161 -10.42 -4.44 12.81
CA GLY A 161 -11.84 -4.24 12.49
C GLY A 161 -12.11 -3.31 11.31
N CYS A 162 -11.11 -3.04 10.47
CA CYS A 162 -11.29 -2.23 9.27
C CYS A 162 -12.13 -2.95 8.21
N ASP A 163 -12.82 -2.19 7.36
CA ASP A 163 -13.50 -2.70 6.17
C ASP A 163 -12.49 -3.01 5.07
N VAL A 164 -11.90 -4.21 5.12
CA VAL A 164 -10.85 -4.63 4.17
C VAL A 164 -11.32 -4.56 2.71
N PRO A 165 -12.51 -5.07 2.33
CA PRO A 165 -13.04 -4.89 0.98
C PRO A 165 -13.13 -3.41 0.54
N GLY A 166 -13.77 -2.56 1.35
CA GLY A 166 -13.93 -1.13 1.04
C GLY A 166 -12.59 -0.40 0.95
N MET A 167 -11.63 -0.74 1.81
CA MET A 167 -10.27 -0.21 1.80
C MET A 167 -9.55 -0.55 0.50
N VAL A 168 -9.59 -1.82 0.06
CA VAL A 168 -8.92 -2.23 -1.18
C VAL A 168 -9.54 -1.57 -2.40
N ASP A 169 -10.87 -1.47 -2.47
CA ASP A 169 -11.55 -0.80 -3.57
C ASP A 169 -11.20 0.69 -3.62
N SER A 170 -11.19 1.36 -2.46
CA SER A 170 -10.78 2.77 -2.35
C SER A 170 -9.32 2.97 -2.75
N ALA A 171 -8.41 2.10 -2.30
CA ALA A 171 -6.99 2.15 -2.63
C ALA A 171 -6.73 1.94 -4.13
N ARG A 172 -7.49 1.04 -4.77
CA ARG A 172 -7.41 0.82 -6.22
C ARG A 172 -7.93 2.02 -7.02
N ALA A 173 -9.09 2.56 -6.65
CA ALA A 173 -9.64 3.75 -7.28
C ALA A 173 -8.66 4.93 -7.19
N TYR A 174 -8.11 5.16 -5.99
CA TYR A 174 -7.11 6.20 -5.77
C TYR A 174 -5.83 5.98 -6.58
N PHE A 175 -5.35 4.75 -6.71
CA PHE A 175 -4.19 4.44 -7.54
C PHE A 175 -4.43 4.76 -9.03
N GLU A 176 -5.58 4.38 -9.58
CA GLU A 176 -5.93 4.68 -10.97
C GLU A 176 -6.06 6.20 -11.21
N GLU A 177 -6.63 6.94 -10.25
CA GLU A 177 -6.66 8.41 -10.30
C GLU A 177 -5.24 9.01 -10.34
N LEU A 178 -4.35 8.53 -9.47
CA LEU A 178 -2.95 9.00 -9.45
C LEU A 178 -2.22 8.70 -10.75
N LYS A 179 -2.46 7.54 -11.35
CA LYS A 179 -1.85 7.15 -12.62
C LYS A 179 -2.31 8.05 -13.77
N ALA A 180 -3.62 8.29 -13.88
CA ALA A 180 -4.18 9.17 -14.90
C ALA A 180 -3.59 10.59 -14.82
N GLU A 181 -3.40 11.12 -13.61
CA GLU A 181 -2.82 12.44 -13.39
C GLU A 181 -1.33 12.54 -13.75
N ASP A 182 -0.56 11.48 -13.51
CA ASP A 182 0.86 11.43 -13.88
C ASP A 182 1.02 11.40 -15.41
N GLU A 183 0.17 10.63 -16.10
CA GLU A 183 0.09 10.58 -17.57
C GLU A 183 -0.31 11.94 -18.16
N GLU A 184 -1.30 12.64 -17.56
CA GLU A 184 -1.68 14.00 -17.97
C GLU A 184 -0.55 15.02 -17.73
N ALA A 185 0.18 14.89 -16.63
CA ALA A 185 1.29 15.79 -16.31
C ALA A 185 2.47 15.60 -17.26
N ASP A 186 2.76 14.37 -17.67
CA ASP A 186 3.80 14.07 -18.65
C ASP A 186 3.40 14.52 -20.07
N ALA A 187 2.13 14.33 -20.45
CA ALA A 187 1.60 14.84 -21.71
C ALA A 187 1.65 16.37 -21.81
N ALA A 188 1.48 17.09 -20.70
CA ALA A 188 1.59 18.56 -20.66
C ALA A 188 3.04 19.07 -20.69
N ARG A 189 4.04 18.21 -20.48
CA ARG A 189 5.48 18.54 -20.50
C ARG A 189 6.17 18.17 -21.81
N ALA A 190 5.56 17.30 -22.62
CA ALA A 190 6.02 16.87 -23.94
C ALA A 190 5.66 17.89 -25.05
#